data_AF-A0A014MJK4-F1
#
_entry.id   AF-A0A014MJK4-F1
#
_cell.length_a   1.000
_cell.length_b   1.000
_cell.length_c   1.000
_cell.angle_alpha   90.00
_cell.angle_beta   90.00
_cell.angle_gamma   90.00
#
_symmetry.space_group_name_H-M   'P 1'
#
loop_
_entity.id
_entity.type
_entity.pdbx_description
1 polymer ?
#
loop_
_entity_poly.entity_id
_entity_poly.type
_entity_poly.pdbx_seq_one_letter_code
_entity_poly.pdbx_strand_id
1 'polypeptide(L)'
;MWQVDRTMVVLRNTVTDADGDKANLTFEVYSVGADGQPDKQVKIENNQYGVKVSPMVASGKPAEVTVDAKWLAPGKTYAFHTSAYDGTLYETDWSPWATFHIRDRVVDIKLPEPDKDAAAVGLDVYQEPQEAQREYDDPNAKSGRPASGENCSDAGDNKVLCAEVGEVGDLTKEQQASVENRLRSTRDASDLVKWCSDVSSGTDWFKRTEACMKKATPIYGRMYSKLPDGQTILVGTATFASVIQIKLDPQSTTFQQEWTLLPVDFVDFEGKSSEWGPLTVTPKFSCEPQCSTSGPIWRGFPTWTTTGTDLHPAVATFTHTASGTDTSDKSTVKMTWNWSIRTPDTTAELNQGEMGTSAPDLDVRCDKVADPAKPGCVFHKYKPTWVMNFKKTPAAVAHAWLIQSKLPNHPGSMTAGKPMKYLPKADKNQHNRDPQKNRDVICPSGWAAKNGHPDTTVVTDIAPNDTASCDEFAYAASYNSGGMPTSMDGLNEVASGDACVQSYATRVKQGEWHLYDDERIAGPTWKEVCGRSSMSSWINTTSMASFSGAFAAGGKYHLLDADEYWVKFPEFAHCDASKATVKCTVPKP
;
A
#
# COMPACT_ATOMS: atom_id res chain seq x y z
N MET A 1 0.23 -46.73 -8.78
CA MET A 1 1.16 -45.62 -9.06
C MET A 1 1.25 -44.77 -7.81
N TRP A 2 2.44 -44.58 -7.25
CA TRP A 2 2.63 -43.72 -6.08
C TRP A 2 2.95 -42.29 -6.54
N GLN A 3 2.23 -41.30 -6.04
CA GLN A 3 2.51 -39.90 -6.36
C GLN A 3 3.57 -39.38 -5.38
N VAL A 4 4.67 -38.87 -5.91
CA VAL A 4 5.72 -38.21 -5.13
C VAL A 4 5.46 -36.72 -5.14
N ASP A 5 5.36 -36.15 -3.95
CA ASP A 5 5.10 -34.72 -3.73
C ASP A 5 6.32 -33.82 -3.97
N ARG A 6 7.41 -34.37 -4.52
CA ARG A 6 8.68 -33.67 -4.73
C ARG A 6 9.55 -34.34 -5.81
N THR A 7 10.47 -33.61 -6.42
CA THR A 7 11.47 -34.14 -7.37
C THR A 7 12.65 -34.85 -6.71
N MET A 8 12.95 -34.56 -5.44
CA MET A 8 13.96 -35.30 -4.67
C MET A 8 13.33 -36.55 -4.05
N VAL A 9 13.37 -37.67 -4.78
CA VAL A 9 12.65 -38.89 -4.42
C VAL A 9 13.53 -39.86 -3.64
N VAL A 10 12.99 -40.43 -2.57
CA VAL A 10 13.57 -41.61 -1.92
C VAL A 10 12.96 -42.85 -2.54
N LEU A 11 13.78 -43.61 -3.26
CA LEU A 11 13.40 -44.92 -3.78
C LEU A 11 13.74 -45.97 -2.73
N ARG A 12 12.83 -46.91 -2.51
CA ARG A 12 12.98 -47.95 -1.49
C ARG A 12 12.48 -49.28 -2.00
N ASN A 13 13.22 -50.34 -1.72
CA ASN A 13 12.77 -51.71 -1.87
C ASN A 13 13.33 -52.58 -0.74
N THR A 14 12.71 -53.73 -0.49
CA THR A 14 13.15 -54.67 0.54
C THR A 14 13.71 -55.92 -0.14
N VAL A 15 14.90 -56.32 0.26
CA VAL A 15 15.52 -57.59 -0.15
C VAL A 15 15.60 -58.51 1.06
N THR A 16 15.32 -59.79 0.84
CA THR A 16 15.53 -60.86 1.83
C THR A 16 16.56 -61.82 1.27
N ASP A 17 17.70 -61.85 1.95
CA ASP A 17 18.75 -62.81 1.70
C ASP A 17 18.52 -64.09 2.55
N ALA A 18 18.73 -65.25 1.93
CA ALA A 18 18.33 -66.56 2.43
C ALA A 18 19.28 -67.11 3.51
N ASP A 19 20.56 -66.74 3.47
CA ASP A 19 21.54 -67.06 4.51
C ASP A 19 21.58 -65.99 5.63
N GLY A 20 20.90 -64.85 5.41
CA GLY A 20 20.68 -63.81 6.40
C GLY A 20 21.74 -62.71 6.39
N ASP A 21 22.60 -62.67 5.38
CA ASP A 21 23.64 -61.66 5.26
C ASP A 21 23.06 -60.26 4.92
N LYS A 22 23.96 -59.28 4.88
CA LYS A 22 23.60 -57.90 4.51
C LYS A 22 23.74 -57.73 3.01
N ALA A 23 22.70 -57.24 2.37
CA ALA A 23 22.71 -56.92 0.94
C ALA A 23 22.55 -55.41 0.70
N ASN A 24 23.05 -54.94 -0.42
CA ASN A 24 22.69 -53.65 -0.99
C ASN A 24 21.76 -53.86 -2.19
N LEU A 25 21.10 -52.78 -2.61
CA LEU A 25 20.30 -52.75 -3.83
C LEU A 25 20.87 -51.74 -4.81
N THR A 26 21.02 -52.16 -6.06
CA THR A 26 21.22 -51.27 -7.20
C THR A 26 19.86 -50.80 -7.70
N PHE A 27 19.69 -49.50 -7.91
CA PHE A 27 18.46 -48.86 -8.38
C PHE A 27 18.65 -48.32 -9.80
N GLU A 28 17.74 -48.71 -10.68
CA GLU A 28 17.65 -48.20 -12.04
C GLU A 28 16.32 -47.48 -12.24
N VAL A 29 16.34 -46.32 -12.91
CA VAL A 29 15.15 -45.51 -13.18
C VAL A 29 14.98 -45.33 -14.68
N TYR A 30 13.74 -45.44 -15.16
CA TYR A 30 13.35 -45.28 -16.55
C TYR A 30 12.20 -44.27 -16.66
N SER A 31 12.18 -43.49 -17.74
CA SER A 31 10.98 -42.76 -18.14
C SER A 31 9.89 -43.74 -18.53
N VAL A 32 8.63 -43.37 -18.32
CA VAL A 32 7.49 -44.17 -18.77
C VAL A 32 6.99 -43.65 -20.12
N GLY A 33 6.84 -44.56 -21.08
CA GLY A 33 6.30 -44.30 -22.41
C GLY A 33 4.79 -44.04 -22.40
N ALA A 34 4.24 -43.66 -23.56
CA ALA A 34 2.80 -43.39 -23.71
C ALA A 34 1.92 -44.64 -23.48
N ASP A 35 2.50 -45.83 -23.62
CA ASP A 35 1.89 -47.14 -23.35
C ASP A 35 1.94 -47.55 -21.86
N GLY A 36 2.51 -46.70 -21.00
CA GLY A 36 2.66 -46.96 -19.57
C GLY A 36 3.82 -47.89 -19.22
N GLN A 37 4.66 -48.28 -20.18
CA GLN A 37 5.81 -49.17 -19.95
C GLN A 37 7.12 -48.37 -19.77
N PRO A 38 8.14 -48.94 -19.09
CA PRO A 38 9.48 -48.36 -19.07
C PRO A 38 10.04 -48.19 -20.49
N ASP A 39 10.53 -46.99 -20.82
CA ASP A 39 11.04 -46.63 -22.16
C ASP A 39 12.56 -46.41 -22.13
N LYS A 40 13.02 -45.28 -21.57
CA LYS A 40 14.43 -44.88 -21.59
C LYS A 40 15.00 -44.76 -20.19
N GLN A 41 16.18 -45.34 -19.98
CA GLN A 41 16.90 -45.20 -18.73
C GLN A 41 17.21 -43.71 -18.46
N VAL A 42 16.88 -43.27 -17.26
CA VAL A 42 17.28 -41.98 -16.69
C VAL A 42 18.54 -42.23 -15.88
N LYS A 43 19.65 -41.63 -16.30
CA LYS A 43 20.91 -41.74 -15.55
C LYS A 43 20.78 -40.94 -14.26
N ILE A 44 20.57 -41.61 -13.14
CA ILE A 44 20.35 -40.98 -11.82
C ILE A 44 21.65 -40.75 -11.03
N GLU A 45 22.79 -41.01 -11.65
CA GLU A 45 24.11 -40.75 -11.10
C GLU A 45 25.16 -40.59 -12.21
N ASN A 46 26.22 -39.82 -11.91
CA ASN A 46 27.37 -39.62 -12.79
C ASN A 46 28.36 -40.80 -12.74
N ASN A 47 27.88 -42.01 -12.94
CA ASN A 47 28.72 -43.20 -13.10
C ASN A 47 28.47 -43.86 -14.46
N GLN A 48 29.30 -44.84 -14.82
CA GLN A 48 29.24 -45.47 -16.14
C GLN A 48 27.90 -46.16 -16.44
N TYR A 49 27.15 -46.55 -15.41
CA TYR A 49 25.90 -47.29 -15.51
C TYR A 49 24.65 -46.42 -15.30
N GLY A 50 24.80 -45.21 -14.77
CA GLY A 50 23.69 -44.30 -14.48
C GLY A 50 22.77 -44.76 -13.34
N VAL A 51 23.24 -45.66 -12.47
CA VAL A 51 22.46 -46.29 -11.38
C VAL A 51 22.87 -45.75 -10.01
N LYS A 52 22.06 -45.92 -8.97
CA LYS A 52 22.47 -45.67 -7.58
C LYS A 52 22.49 -46.96 -6.78
N VAL A 53 23.47 -47.12 -5.89
CA VAL A 53 23.57 -48.29 -5.01
C VAL A 53 23.33 -47.87 -3.57
N SER A 54 22.46 -48.58 -2.85
CA SER A 54 22.21 -48.30 -1.43
C SER A 54 23.40 -48.70 -0.55
N PRO A 55 23.45 -48.21 0.70
CA PRO A 55 24.23 -48.88 1.74
C PRO A 55 23.80 -50.34 1.93
N MET A 56 24.68 -51.16 2.50
CA MET A 56 24.36 -52.54 2.93
C MET A 56 23.34 -52.51 4.08
N VAL A 57 22.23 -53.25 3.93
CA VAL A 57 21.16 -53.38 4.93
C VAL A 57 20.99 -54.85 5.34
N ALA A 58 20.52 -55.10 6.56
CA ALA A 58 20.24 -56.47 7.00
C ALA A 58 19.11 -57.09 6.18
N SER A 59 19.16 -58.41 5.95
CA SER A 59 18.09 -59.17 5.30
C SER A 59 16.71 -58.82 5.87
N GLY A 60 15.75 -58.56 4.99
CA GLY A 60 14.39 -58.16 5.33
C GLY A 60 14.23 -56.70 5.77
N LYS A 61 15.28 -55.86 5.70
CA LYS A 61 15.21 -54.41 5.93
C LYS A 61 15.16 -53.63 4.61
N PRO A 62 14.51 -52.45 4.59
CA PRO A 62 14.45 -51.63 3.38
C PRO A 62 15.83 -51.05 3.05
N ALA A 63 16.26 -51.25 1.81
CA ALA A 63 17.33 -50.51 1.18
C ALA A 63 16.75 -49.29 0.47
N GLU A 64 17.44 -48.16 0.52
CA GLU A 64 16.97 -46.92 -0.06
C GLU A 64 18.08 -46.06 -0.67
N VAL A 65 17.71 -45.29 -1.69
CA VAL A 65 18.55 -44.26 -2.32
C VAL A 65 17.76 -42.98 -2.53
N THR A 66 18.43 -41.84 -2.38
CA THR A 66 17.87 -40.53 -2.75
C THR A 66 18.30 -40.18 -4.16
N VAL A 67 17.33 -39.91 -5.03
CA VAL A 67 17.56 -39.41 -6.40
C VAL A 67 17.49 -37.89 -6.39
N ASP A 68 18.57 -37.24 -6.85
CA ASP A 68 18.62 -35.77 -6.95
C ASP A 68 17.59 -35.25 -7.96
N ALA A 69 16.97 -34.12 -7.63
CA ALA A 69 15.96 -33.46 -8.46
C ALA A 69 16.42 -33.15 -9.89
N LYS A 70 17.72 -32.90 -10.10
CA LYS A 70 18.28 -32.62 -11.44
C LYS A 70 18.07 -33.75 -12.47
N TRP A 71 17.78 -34.97 -12.01
CA TRP A 71 17.58 -36.13 -12.88
C TRP A 71 16.11 -36.33 -13.27
N LEU A 72 15.17 -35.72 -12.55
CA LEU A 72 13.74 -35.99 -12.67
C LEU A 72 13.00 -34.68 -12.96
N ALA A 73 12.21 -34.67 -14.02
CA ALA A 73 11.43 -33.49 -14.40
C ALA A 73 10.06 -33.48 -13.69
N PRO A 74 9.57 -32.30 -13.27
CA PRO A 74 8.21 -32.13 -12.77
C PRO A 74 7.14 -32.67 -13.74
N GLY A 75 6.05 -33.19 -13.19
CA GLY A 75 4.89 -33.66 -13.95
C GLY A 75 5.12 -34.93 -14.78
N LYS A 76 6.24 -35.63 -14.59
CA LYS A 76 6.58 -36.86 -15.32
C LYS A 76 6.41 -38.11 -14.48
N THR A 77 6.04 -39.19 -15.16
CA THR A 77 5.98 -40.54 -14.59
C THR A 77 7.25 -41.30 -14.92
N TYR A 78 7.77 -41.99 -13.93
CA TYR A 78 8.97 -42.82 -14.00
C TYR A 78 8.66 -44.23 -13.46
N ALA A 79 9.51 -45.18 -13.82
CA ALA A 79 9.51 -46.53 -13.28
C ALA A 79 10.90 -46.83 -12.71
N PHE A 80 10.97 -47.56 -11.61
CA PHE A 80 12.22 -48.09 -11.09
C PHE A 80 12.11 -49.58 -10.78
N HIS A 81 13.26 -50.25 -10.80
CA HIS A 81 13.45 -51.61 -10.35
C HIS A 81 14.81 -51.74 -9.66
N THR A 82 15.02 -52.85 -8.95
CA THR A 82 16.24 -53.07 -8.18
C THR A 82 16.84 -54.45 -8.39
N SER A 83 18.14 -54.57 -8.16
CA SER A 83 18.87 -55.85 -8.16
C SER A 83 19.80 -55.89 -6.94
N ALA A 84 19.78 -57.01 -6.20
CA ALA A 84 20.52 -57.18 -4.96
C ALA A 84 21.94 -57.74 -5.14
N TYR A 85 22.83 -57.33 -4.22
CA TYR A 85 24.19 -57.83 -4.11
C TYR A 85 24.69 -57.80 -2.65
N ASP A 86 25.26 -58.92 -2.17
CA ASP A 86 25.94 -59.01 -0.86
C ASP A 86 27.39 -59.54 -0.96
N GLY A 87 27.82 -60.01 -2.13
CA GLY A 87 29.13 -60.63 -2.37
C GLY A 87 29.07 -62.13 -2.69
N THR A 88 27.99 -62.83 -2.33
CA THR A 88 27.72 -64.25 -2.61
C THR A 88 26.36 -64.49 -3.28
N LEU A 89 25.39 -63.62 -3.01
CA LEU A 89 24.13 -63.46 -3.73
C LEU A 89 24.32 -62.51 -4.92
N TYR A 90 23.92 -63.00 -6.08
CA TYR A 90 23.72 -62.20 -7.27
C TYR A 90 22.30 -62.50 -7.75
N GLU A 91 21.36 -61.57 -7.52
CA GLU A 91 20.05 -61.70 -8.15
C GLU A 91 20.24 -61.69 -9.67
N THR A 92 19.88 -62.81 -10.30
CA THR A 92 20.02 -62.98 -11.76
C THR A 92 18.91 -62.25 -12.53
N ASP A 93 17.82 -61.91 -11.83
CA ASP A 93 16.68 -61.17 -12.35
C ASP A 93 16.48 -59.89 -11.53
N TRP A 94 16.04 -58.82 -12.20
CA TRP A 94 15.63 -57.58 -11.53
C TRP A 94 14.27 -57.74 -10.85
N SER A 95 14.03 -56.93 -9.83
CA SER A 95 12.71 -56.84 -9.20
C SER A 95 11.62 -56.42 -10.20
N PRO A 96 10.34 -56.70 -9.93
CA PRO A 96 9.25 -56.10 -10.68
C PRO A 96 9.34 -54.57 -10.71
N TRP A 97 8.85 -53.96 -11.79
CA TRP A 97 8.80 -52.51 -11.94
C TRP A 97 7.82 -51.84 -10.97
N ALA A 98 8.26 -50.75 -10.36
CA ALA A 98 7.44 -49.86 -9.56
C ALA A 98 7.36 -48.48 -10.22
N THR A 99 6.14 -47.99 -10.49
CA THR A 99 5.91 -46.67 -11.10
C THR A 99 5.68 -45.58 -10.05
N PHE A 100 6.27 -44.42 -10.26
CA PHE A 100 6.04 -43.22 -9.46
C PHE A 100 5.86 -41.99 -10.34
N HIS A 101 5.05 -41.04 -9.89
CA HIS A 101 4.78 -39.79 -10.60
C HIS A 101 5.33 -38.60 -9.81
N ILE A 102 6.15 -37.78 -10.45
CA ILE A 102 6.64 -36.53 -9.87
C ILE A 102 5.55 -35.47 -10.02
N ARG A 103 5.20 -34.78 -8.93
CA ARG A 103 4.25 -33.67 -9.00
C ARG A 103 4.63 -32.65 -10.07
N ASP A 104 3.62 -32.05 -10.71
CA ASP A 104 3.84 -30.88 -11.55
C ASP A 104 4.11 -29.63 -10.68
N ARG A 105 4.55 -28.55 -11.33
CA ARG A 105 4.67 -27.23 -10.71
C ARG A 105 3.30 -26.67 -10.40
N VAL A 106 3.15 -26.15 -9.20
CA VAL A 106 1.94 -25.49 -8.73
C VAL A 106 1.97 -23.99 -9.10
N VAL A 107 3.16 -23.44 -9.30
CA VAL A 107 3.39 -22.06 -9.75
C VAL A 107 4.21 -22.07 -11.04
N ASP A 108 3.70 -21.39 -12.05
CA ASP A 108 4.41 -21.13 -13.31
C ASP A 108 3.99 -19.76 -13.85
N ILE A 109 4.79 -18.75 -13.53
CA ILE A 109 4.56 -17.38 -13.99
C ILE A 109 5.64 -17.04 -15.00
N LYS A 110 5.25 -16.92 -16.28
CA LYS A 110 6.13 -16.48 -17.36
C LYS A 110 6.28 -14.97 -17.36
N LEU A 111 7.53 -14.52 -17.44
CA LEU A 111 7.97 -13.14 -17.24
C LEU A 111 8.89 -12.66 -18.37
N PRO A 112 8.95 -11.34 -18.62
CA PRO A 112 9.93 -10.74 -19.52
C PRO A 112 11.33 -10.72 -18.89
N GLU A 113 12.31 -10.38 -19.72
CA GLU A 113 13.69 -10.12 -19.30
C GLU A 113 13.77 -8.87 -18.39
N PRO A 114 14.55 -8.87 -17.30
CA PRO A 114 14.88 -7.65 -16.56
C PRO A 114 15.57 -6.60 -17.44
N ASP A 115 15.14 -5.35 -17.33
CA ASP A 115 15.76 -4.20 -17.98
C ASP A 115 16.50 -3.32 -16.96
N LYS A 116 17.85 -3.38 -16.99
CA LYS A 116 18.70 -2.60 -16.09
C LYS A 116 18.54 -1.09 -16.25
N ASP A 117 18.15 -0.64 -17.44
CA ASP A 117 18.06 0.77 -17.83
C ASP A 117 16.63 1.31 -17.69
N ALA A 118 15.69 0.49 -17.22
CA ALA A 118 14.32 0.91 -16.93
C ALA A 118 14.28 2.11 -15.98
N ALA A 119 13.52 3.12 -16.39
CA ALA A 119 13.30 4.34 -15.60
C ALA A 119 12.61 4.03 -14.26
N ALA A 120 12.77 4.93 -13.29
CA ALA A 120 12.07 4.84 -12.02
C ALA A 120 10.55 4.91 -12.23
N VAL A 121 9.81 4.21 -11.37
CA VAL A 121 8.35 4.23 -11.39
C VAL A 121 7.87 5.60 -10.91
N GLY A 122 7.01 6.26 -11.68
CA GLY A 122 6.35 7.50 -11.26
C GLY A 122 5.25 7.18 -10.25
N LEU A 123 5.56 7.18 -8.96
CA LEU A 123 4.64 6.71 -7.90
C LEU A 123 3.36 7.55 -7.76
N ASP A 124 3.39 8.83 -8.17
CA ASP A 124 2.26 9.75 -8.07
C ASP A 124 1.04 9.33 -8.89
N VAL A 125 1.23 8.61 -9.99
CA VAL A 125 0.12 8.10 -10.82
C VAL A 125 -0.66 6.96 -10.15
N TYR A 126 -0.17 6.46 -9.02
CA TYR A 126 -0.80 5.40 -8.23
C TYR A 126 -1.37 5.91 -6.89
N GLN A 127 -1.29 7.23 -6.65
CA GLN A 127 -1.82 7.88 -5.46
C GLN A 127 -3.18 8.50 -5.77
N GLU A 128 -4.21 7.66 -5.78
CA GLU A 128 -5.59 8.10 -5.96
C GLU A 128 -6.08 8.86 -4.72
N PRO A 129 -6.87 9.94 -4.88
CA PRO A 129 -7.55 10.57 -3.76
C PRO A 129 -8.43 9.56 -3.00
N GLN A 130 -8.37 9.62 -1.68
CA GLN A 130 -9.26 8.88 -0.78
C GLN A 130 -10.32 9.83 -0.23
N GLU A 131 -11.48 9.30 0.14
CA GLU A 131 -12.50 10.10 0.83
C GLU A 131 -12.02 10.43 2.24
N ALA A 132 -12.13 11.70 2.63
CA ALA A 132 -11.81 12.18 3.96
C ALA A 132 -13.08 12.40 4.78
N GLN A 133 -13.02 12.11 6.07
CA GLN A 133 -13.98 12.59 7.05
C GLN A 133 -13.41 13.76 7.84
N ARG A 134 -14.30 14.67 8.21
CA ARG A 134 -14.01 15.79 9.12
C ARG A 134 -15.09 15.92 10.18
N GLU A 135 -14.69 16.29 11.39
CA GLU A 135 -15.61 16.65 12.47
C GLU A 135 -16.16 18.04 12.17
N TYR A 136 -17.48 18.17 12.29
CA TYR A 136 -18.19 19.43 12.28
C TYR A 136 -19.21 19.38 13.43
N ASP A 137 -19.57 20.55 13.96
CA ASP A 137 -20.70 20.64 14.87
C ASP A 137 -21.97 20.36 14.06
N ASP A 138 -22.41 19.10 14.05
CA ASP A 138 -23.70 18.69 13.50
C ASP A 138 -24.80 19.10 14.50
N PRO A 139 -25.67 20.07 14.17
CA PRO A 139 -26.74 20.51 15.05
C PRO A 139 -27.74 19.38 15.40
N ASN A 140 -27.77 18.28 14.63
CA ASN A 140 -28.64 17.13 14.86
C ASN A 140 -27.98 15.98 15.64
N ALA A 141 -26.65 15.96 15.80
CA ALA A 141 -25.94 14.79 16.35
C ALA A 141 -25.90 14.70 17.88
N LYS A 142 -26.31 15.73 18.64
CA LYS A 142 -26.27 15.70 20.12
C LYS A 142 -27.48 16.37 20.76
N SER A 143 -28.41 15.55 21.26
CA SER A 143 -29.46 16.00 22.17
C SER A 143 -28.83 16.61 23.44
N GLY A 144 -29.01 17.92 23.68
CA GLY A 144 -28.72 18.54 24.98
C GLY A 144 -27.77 19.74 24.99
N ARG A 145 -27.25 20.21 23.85
CA ARG A 145 -26.74 21.58 23.72
C ARG A 145 -27.79 22.46 23.02
N PRO A 146 -27.82 23.79 23.26
CA PRO A 146 -28.58 24.68 22.38
C PRO A 146 -28.14 24.41 20.94
N ALA A 147 -29.09 24.36 19.99
CA ALA A 147 -28.78 24.33 18.56
C ALA A 147 -27.77 25.45 18.24
N SER A 148 -26.98 25.32 17.16
CA SER A 148 -26.14 26.41 16.65
C SER A 148 -27.03 27.60 16.28
N GLY A 149 -27.34 28.43 17.27
CA GLY A 149 -28.24 29.54 17.13
C GLY A 149 -27.60 30.61 16.26
N GLU A 150 -28.43 31.27 15.47
CA GLU A 150 -28.08 32.51 14.82
C GLU A 150 -27.49 33.49 15.86
N ASN A 151 -26.21 33.84 15.74
CA ASN A 151 -25.62 34.88 16.60
C ASN A 151 -25.83 36.24 15.95
N CYS A 152 -26.29 37.21 16.73
CA CYS A 152 -26.63 38.54 16.25
C CYS A 152 -25.86 39.63 17.00
N SER A 153 -25.55 40.72 16.32
CA SER A 153 -24.90 41.91 16.89
C SER A 153 -25.50 43.19 16.30
N ASP A 154 -25.39 44.28 17.05
CA ASP A 154 -25.78 45.60 16.56
C ASP A 154 -24.88 46.02 15.40
N ALA A 155 -25.49 46.36 14.27
CA ALA A 155 -24.80 46.71 13.04
C ALA A 155 -24.76 48.21 12.76
N GLY A 156 -25.18 49.05 13.71
CA GLY A 156 -25.29 50.49 13.49
C GLY A 156 -26.51 50.85 12.64
N ASP A 157 -26.83 52.15 12.52
CA ASP A 157 -27.90 52.66 11.66
C ASP A 157 -29.25 51.93 11.76
N ASN A 158 -29.65 51.61 12.99
CA ASN A 158 -30.85 50.81 13.28
C ASN A 158 -30.86 49.45 12.58
N LYS A 159 -29.71 48.77 12.48
CA LYS A 159 -29.61 47.43 11.90
C LYS A 159 -29.08 46.40 12.90
N VAL A 160 -29.41 45.14 12.66
CA VAL A 160 -28.86 43.97 13.36
C VAL A 160 -28.31 43.02 12.31
N LEU A 161 -27.03 42.69 12.45
CA LEU A 161 -26.38 41.67 11.64
C LEU A 161 -26.37 40.36 12.41
N CYS A 162 -26.90 39.33 11.78
CA CYS A 162 -26.91 37.98 12.29
C CYS A 162 -26.14 37.05 11.36
N ALA A 163 -25.57 36.00 11.92
CA ALA A 163 -24.89 34.98 11.14
C ALA A 163 -25.01 33.57 11.75
N GLU A 164 -24.87 32.59 10.87
CA GLU A 164 -25.10 31.18 11.16
C GLU A 164 -24.23 30.30 10.25
N VAL A 165 -23.75 29.18 10.78
CA VAL A 165 -23.12 28.11 9.99
C VAL A 165 -24.19 27.07 9.67
N GLY A 166 -24.38 26.79 8.39
CA GLY A 166 -25.30 25.74 7.96
C GLY A 166 -24.69 24.35 8.02
N GLU A 167 -25.53 23.34 7.78
CA GLU A 167 -25.08 21.94 7.80
C GLU A 167 -24.10 21.64 6.64
N VAL A 168 -23.10 20.81 6.93
CA VAL A 168 -22.07 20.47 5.94
C VAL A 168 -22.69 19.70 4.77
N GLY A 169 -22.60 20.27 3.56
CA GLY A 169 -23.20 19.72 2.36
C GLY A 169 -24.65 20.16 2.09
N ASP A 170 -25.22 21.05 2.90
CA ASP A 170 -26.61 21.54 2.81
C ASP A 170 -26.85 22.58 1.70
N LEU A 171 -26.06 22.51 0.63
CA LEU A 171 -26.35 23.26 -0.59
C LEU A 171 -27.29 22.44 -1.47
N THR A 172 -28.32 23.07 -2.03
CA THR A 172 -29.15 22.46 -3.07
C THR A 172 -28.31 22.07 -4.29
N LYS A 173 -28.78 21.11 -5.10
CA LYS A 173 -28.07 20.69 -6.32
C LYS A 173 -27.77 21.84 -7.28
N GLU A 174 -28.67 22.80 -7.40
CA GLU A 174 -28.49 23.99 -8.23
C GLU A 174 -27.39 24.91 -7.67
N GLN A 175 -27.38 25.12 -6.35
CA GLN A 175 -26.33 25.89 -5.68
C GLN A 175 -24.97 25.19 -5.78
N GLN A 176 -24.92 23.87 -5.61
CA GLN A 176 -23.69 23.08 -5.79
C GLN A 176 -23.14 23.24 -7.21
N ALA A 177 -23.98 23.10 -8.24
CA ALA A 177 -23.56 23.28 -9.63
C ALA A 177 -23.07 24.71 -9.92
N SER A 178 -23.71 25.71 -9.33
CA SER A 178 -23.29 27.12 -9.44
C SER A 178 -21.93 27.38 -8.79
N VAL A 179 -21.71 26.82 -7.59
CA VAL A 179 -20.42 26.84 -6.88
C VAL A 179 -19.34 26.16 -7.71
N GLU A 180 -19.60 24.97 -8.25
CA GLU A 180 -18.65 24.27 -9.12
C GLU A 180 -18.29 25.06 -10.37
N ASN A 181 -19.28 25.65 -11.05
CA ASN A 181 -19.03 26.46 -12.25
C ASN A 181 -18.15 27.68 -11.94
N ARG A 182 -18.39 28.34 -10.80
CA ARG A 182 -17.55 29.48 -10.37
C ARG A 182 -16.15 29.05 -9.96
N LEU A 183 -16.00 27.94 -9.22
CA LEU A 183 -14.69 27.35 -8.92
C LEU A 183 -13.93 26.97 -10.19
N ARG A 184 -14.63 26.52 -11.24
CA ARG A 184 -14.01 26.27 -12.55
C ARG A 184 -13.59 27.56 -13.24
N SER A 185 -14.33 28.65 -13.06
CA SER A 185 -13.97 29.96 -13.63
C SER A 185 -12.79 30.63 -12.93
N THR A 186 -12.47 30.22 -11.70
CA THR A 186 -11.27 30.65 -10.96
C THR A 186 -10.02 29.83 -11.26
N ARG A 187 -10.09 28.87 -12.20
CA ARG A 187 -9.01 27.95 -12.62
C ARG A 187 -7.85 28.65 -13.35
N ASP A 188 -7.29 29.70 -12.79
CA ASP A 188 -5.91 30.04 -13.14
C ASP A 188 -4.95 28.98 -12.57
N ALA A 189 -3.71 28.95 -13.07
CA ALA A 189 -2.63 28.04 -12.69
C ALA A 189 -2.20 28.09 -11.19
N SER A 190 -3.05 28.63 -10.33
CA SER A 190 -2.82 29.07 -8.95
C SER A 190 -3.70 28.38 -7.90
N ASP A 191 -4.46 27.33 -8.23
CA ASP A 191 -5.08 26.46 -7.21
C ASP A 191 -3.97 25.81 -6.36
N LEU A 192 -4.13 25.84 -5.04
CA LEU A 192 -3.15 25.25 -4.13
C LEU A 192 -2.96 23.75 -4.40
N VAL A 193 -4.06 23.02 -4.63
CA VAL A 193 -4.10 21.58 -4.92
C VAL A 193 -4.60 21.33 -6.34
N LYS A 194 -3.68 20.94 -7.24
CA LYS A 194 -3.94 20.85 -8.69
C LYS A 194 -5.05 19.87 -9.08
N TRP A 195 -5.18 18.73 -8.40
CA TRP A 195 -6.18 17.70 -8.72
C TRP A 195 -7.55 17.96 -8.07
N CYS A 196 -7.70 18.99 -7.23
CA CYS A 196 -8.95 19.31 -6.54
C CYS A 196 -10.11 19.58 -7.53
N SER A 197 -9.77 20.06 -8.72
CA SER A 197 -10.72 20.33 -9.79
C SER A 197 -11.25 19.07 -10.49
N ASP A 198 -10.58 17.93 -10.33
CA ASP A 198 -10.86 16.67 -11.04
C ASP A 198 -11.76 15.72 -10.24
N VAL A 199 -11.91 15.97 -8.93
CA VAL A 199 -12.76 15.17 -8.03
C VAL A 199 -14.15 15.78 -7.88
N SER A 200 -15.15 14.96 -7.56
CA SER A 200 -16.55 15.38 -7.45
C SER A 200 -16.80 16.31 -6.27
N SER A 201 -17.73 17.27 -6.41
CA SER A 201 -18.30 18.01 -5.27
C SER A 201 -19.09 17.12 -4.31
N GLY A 202 -19.35 17.61 -3.11
CA GLY A 202 -20.16 16.92 -2.10
C GLY A 202 -19.39 15.90 -1.25
N THR A 203 -18.10 15.71 -1.56
CA THR A 203 -17.20 14.81 -0.84
C THR A 203 -15.89 15.55 -0.54
N ASP A 204 -15.32 15.30 0.63
CA ASP A 204 -13.98 15.76 0.97
C ASP A 204 -12.97 14.70 0.55
N TRP A 205 -11.87 15.13 -0.07
CA TRP A 205 -10.88 14.25 -0.67
C TRP A 205 -9.49 14.57 -0.16
N PHE A 206 -8.64 13.55 -0.04
CA PHE A 206 -7.25 13.75 0.36
C PHE A 206 -6.29 12.71 -0.23
N LYS A 207 -5.05 13.16 -0.41
CA LYS A 207 -3.85 12.37 -0.65
C LYS A 207 -2.91 12.53 0.54
N ARG A 208 -1.72 11.93 0.50
CA ARG A 208 -0.75 12.01 1.60
C ARG A 208 -0.34 13.43 1.99
N THR A 209 -0.31 14.36 1.04
CA THR A 209 0.20 15.73 1.24
C THR A 209 -0.76 16.81 0.77
N GLU A 210 -1.96 16.45 0.32
CA GLU A 210 -2.89 17.39 -0.32
C GLU A 210 -4.31 17.02 0.08
N ALA A 211 -5.16 17.99 0.39
CA ALA A 211 -6.58 17.78 0.66
C ALA A 211 -7.43 18.83 -0.04
N CYS A 212 -8.63 18.43 -0.42
CA CYS A 212 -9.59 19.19 -1.18
C CYS A 212 -10.98 18.94 -0.59
N MET A 213 -11.48 19.88 0.21
CA MET A 213 -12.73 19.74 0.94
C MET A 213 -13.88 20.31 0.10
N LYS A 214 -14.47 19.48 -0.76
CA LYS A 214 -15.54 19.89 -1.68
C LYS A 214 -16.94 19.63 -1.12
N LYS A 215 -17.08 19.09 0.08
CA LYS A 215 -18.34 19.07 0.81
C LYS A 215 -18.54 20.44 1.47
N ALA A 216 -18.96 21.42 0.66
CA ALA A 216 -19.02 22.82 1.06
C ALA A 216 -19.92 23.03 2.30
N THR A 217 -19.45 23.89 3.21
CA THR A 217 -20.25 24.31 4.37
C THR A 217 -20.90 25.66 4.02
N PRO A 218 -22.24 25.75 3.94
CA PRO A 218 -22.90 27.02 3.71
C PRO A 218 -22.77 27.92 4.94
N ILE A 219 -22.60 29.21 4.69
CA ILE A 219 -22.51 30.24 5.70
C ILE A 219 -23.59 31.28 5.40
N TYR A 220 -24.38 31.64 6.41
CA TYR A 220 -25.50 32.55 6.28
C TYR A 220 -25.22 33.87 6.99
N GLY A 221 -25.52 34.97 6.32
CA GLY A 221 -25.65 36.30 6.91
C GLY A 221 -27.07 36.80 6.76
N ARG A 222 -27.66 37.35 7.82
CA ARG A 222 -29.01 37.95 7.79
C ARG A 222 -28.95 39.36 8.34
N MET A 223 -29.56 40.29 7.63
CA MET A 223 -29.63 41.70 8.03
C MET A 223 -31.06 42.03 8.41
N TYR A 224 -31.24 42.59 9.61
CA TYR A 224 -32.52 43.08 10.08
C TYR A 224 -32.48 44.59 10.27
N SER A 225 -33.56 45.29 9.94
CA SER A 225 -33.76 46.70 10.34
C SER A 225 -34.58 46.76 11.62
N LYS A 226 -34.19 47.64 12.55
CA LYS A 226 -34.89 47.97 13.79
C LYS A 226 -35.86 49.11 13.50
N LEU A 227 -37.14 48.84 13.70
CA LEU A 227 -38.21 49.81 13.60
C LEU A 227 -38.24 50.71 14.86
N PRO A 228 -38.84 51.92 14.78
CA PRO A 228 -38.95 52.83 15.92
C PRO A 228 -39.68 52.26 17.14
N ASP A 229 -40.52 51.24 16.95
CA ASP A 229 -41.24 50.53 18.02
C ASP A 229 -40.44 49.39 18.66
N GLY A 230 -39.19 49.18 18.20
CA GLY A 230 -38.29 48.13 18.68
C GLY A 230 -38.44 46.78 17.98
N GLN A 231 -39.38 46.62 17.04
CA GLN A 231 -39.48 45.40 16.23
C GLN A 231 -38.33 45.33 15.21
N THR A 232 -37.95 44.12 14.83
CA THR A 232 -36.98 43.89 13.75
C THR A 232 -37.66 43.28 12.53
N ILE A 233 -37.29 43.74 11.34
CA ILE A 233 -37.73 43.19 10.06
C ILE A 233 -36.52 42.69 9.27
N LEU A 234 -36.62 41.50 8.68
CA LEU A 234 -35.56 40.95 7.83
C LEU A 234 -35.53 41.75 6.52
N VAL A 235 -34.41 42.41 6.24
CA VAL A 235 -34.23 43.24 5.04
C VAL A 235 -33.34 42.57 4.00
N GLY A 236 -32.47 41.63 4.41
CA GLY A 236 -31.65 40.89 3.47
C GLY A 236 -31.00 39.64 4.01
N THR A 237 -30.68 38.71 3.11
CA THR A 237 -29.92 37.50 3.42
C THR A 237 -28.80 37.28 2.42
N ALA A 238 -27.66 36.77 2.89
CA ALA A 238 -26.52 36.36 2.10
C ALA A 238 -26.19 34.90 2.40
N THR A 239 -25.96 34.11 1.34
CA THR A 239 -25.47 32.73 1.47
C THR A 239 -24.12 32.63 0.80
N PHE A 240 -23.13 32.07 1.48
CA PHE A 240 -21.82 31.76 0.93
C PHE A 240 -21.56 30.26 0.99
N ALA A 241 -20.90 29.72 -0.02
CA ALA A 241 -20.27 28.42 0.05
C ALA A 241 -18.80 28.58 0.47
N SER A 242 -18.35 27.71 1.37
CA SER A 242 -16.94 27.63 1.78
C SER A 242 -16.30 26.34 1.26
N VAL A 243 -15.12 26.47 0.64
CA VAL A 243 -14.30 25.35 0.18
C VAL A 243 -12.87 25.55 0.66
N ILE A 244 -12.27 24.50 1.21
CA ILE A 244 -10.92 24.54 1.78
C ILE A 244 -10.00 23.58 1.00
N GLN A 245 -8.80 24.05 0.68
CA GLN A 245 -7.72 23.22 0.15
C GLN A 245 -6.54 23.27 1.11
N ILE A 246 -5.84 22.15 1.28
CA ILE A 246 -4.67 22.04 2.15
C ILE A 246 -3.53 21.42 1.36
N LYS A 247 -2.33 21.99 1.47
CA LYS A 247 -1.12 21.44 0.87
C LYS A 247 0.01 21.41 1.89
N LEU A 248 0.42 20.19 2.19
CA LEU A 248 1.51 19.88 3.09
C LEU A 248 2.82 19.75 2.33
N ASP A 249 3.91 19.92 3.06
CA ASP A 249 5.26 19.73 2.55
C ASP A 249 5.93 18.58 3.30
N PRO A 250 6.25 17.45 2.64
CA PRO A 250 6.93 16.33 3.28
C PRO A 250 8.41 16.63 3.61
N GLN A 251 8.91 17.84 3.31
CA GLN A 251 10.27 18.28 3.59
C GLN A 251 10.33 19.59 4.42
N SER A 252 9.20 20.03 4.96
CA SER A 252 9.13 21.20 5.86
C SER A 252 8.11 21.00 6.98
N THR A 253 8.25 21.74 8.08
CA THR A 253 7.19 21.90 9.09
C THR A 253 6.18 22.99 8.74
N THR A 254 6.32 23.58 7.55
CA THR A 254 5.44 24.64 7.05
C THR A 254 4.53 24.09 5.98
N PHE A 255 3.25 24.48 6.02
CA PHE A 255 2.25 24.07 5.04
C PHE A 255 1.22 25.17 4.81
N GLN A 256 0.41 25.03 3.76
CA GLN A 256 -0.54 26.06 3.34
C GLN A 256 -1.98 25.55 3.36
N GLN A 257 -2.91 26.46 3.63
CA GLN A 257 -4.34 26.28 3.44
C GLN A 257 -4.93 27.44 2.64
N GLU A 258 -5.80 27.14 1.69
CA GLU A 258 -6.63 28.11 1.01
C GLU A 258 -8.08 27.95 1.45
N TRP A 259 -8.72 29.05 1.82
CA TRP A 259 -10.16 29.12 2.03
C TRP A 259 -10.78 29.96 0.92
N THR A 260 -11.59 29.32 0.10
CA THR A 260 -12.37 29.98 -0.96
C THR A 260 -13.79 30.25 -0.47
N LEU A 261 -14.19 31.52 -0.49
CA LEU A 261 -15.53 32.00 -0.19
C LEU A 261 -16.23 32.37 -1.50
N LEU A 262 -17.41 31.81 -1.70
CA LEU A 262 -18.20 31.98 -2.92
C LEU A 262 -19.61 32.41 -2.57
N PRO A 263 -20.03 33.64 -2.93
CA PRO A 263 -21.43 34.02 -2.83
C PRO A 263 -22.30 33.07 -3.65
N VAL A 264 -23.32 32.53 -3.01
CA VAL A 264 -24.32 31.64 -3.62
C VAL A 264 -25.54 32.46 -4.04
N ASP A 265 -26.06 33.25 -3.11
CA ASP A 265 -27.25 34.08 -3.30
C ASP A 265 -27.27 35.29 -2.36
N PHE A 266 -27.84 36.39 -2.83
CA PHE A 266 -28.19 37.56 -2.02
C PHE A 266 -29.65 37.90 -2.28
N VAL A 267 -30.46 37.91 -1.22
CA VAL A 267 -31.89 38.23 -1.30
C VAL A 267 -32.14 39.53 -0.58
N ASP A 268 -32.92 40.41 -1.22
CA ASP A 268 -33.42 41.68 -0.70
C ASP A 268 -34.94 41.59 -0.56
N PHE A 269 -35.46 41.93 0.63
CA PHE A 269 -36.87 41.81 0.98
C PHE A 269 -37.64 43.14 0.98
N GLU A 270 -36.98 44.30 0.86
CA GLU A 270 -37.62 45.63 0.88
C GLU A 270 -37.80 46.29 -0.50
N GLY A 271 -37.52 45.55 -1.58
CA GLY A 271 -37.75 45.99 -2.95
C GLY A 271 -36.51 45.73 -3.80
N LYS A 272 -36.56 44.67 -4.61
CA LYS A 272 -35.47 44.17 -5.46
C LYS A 272 -34.63 45.31 -6.05
N SER A 273 -33.45 45.60 -5.47
CA SER A 273 -32.29 46.35 -6.02
C SER A 273 -31.63 47.33 -5.05
N SER A 274 -32.08 47.45 -3.79
CA SER A 274 -31.40 48.29 -2.79
C SER A 274 -30.31 47.51 -2.06
N GLU A 275 -29.06 47.99 -2.14
CA GLU A 275 -27.98 47.48 -1.30
C GLU A 275 -28.34 47.68 0.18
N TRP A 276 -28.44 46.60 0.95
CA TRP A 276 -28.70 46.68 2.40
C TRP A 276 -27.42 46.80 3.23
N GLY A 277 -26.27 46.84 2.55
CA GLY A 277 -24.94 47.18 3.06
C GLY A 277 -23.88 46.22 2.52
N PRO A 278 -22.64 46.68 2.27
CA PRO A 278 -21.59 45.77 1.84
C PRO A 278 -21.20 44.85 3.00
N LEU A 279 -20.95 43.59 2.68
CA LEU A 279 -20.71 42.54 3.66
C LEU A 279 -19.27 42.07 3.55
N THR A 280 -18.53 42.07 4.65
CA THR A 280 -17.18 41.50 4.72
C THR A 280 -17.19 40.20 5.48
N VAL A 281 -16.65 39.14 4.88
CA VAL A 281 -16.51 37.81 5.50
C VAL A 281 -15.03 37.47 5.62
N THR A 282 -14.56 37.24 6.85
CA THR A 282 -13.15 36.97 7.14
C THR A 282 -12.97 35.56 7.69
N PRO A 283 -12.32 34.64 6.96
CA PRO A 283 -11.95 33.34 7.48
C PRO A 283 -10.88 33.49 8.56
N LYS A 284 -10.91 32.59 9.55
CA LYS A 284 -9.94 32.51 10.64
C LYS A 284 -9.53 31.06 10.81
N PHE A 285 -8.24 30.79 10.67
CA PHE A 285 -7.67 29.48 10.97
C PHE A 285 -6.91 29.51 12.29
N SER A 286 -7.10 28.46 13.07
CA SER A 286 -6.29 28.18 14.25
C SER A 286 -5.77 26.76 14.17
N CYS A 287 -4.55 26.54 14.64
CA CYS A 287 -3.92 25.23 14.67
C CYS A 287 -3.37 24.93 16.07
N GLU A 288 -3.56 23.71 16.53
CA GLU A 288 -3.11 23.27 17.86
C GLU A 288 -2.79 21.77 17.89
N PRO A 289 -1.99 21.29 18.85
CA PRO A 289 -1.09 22.07 19.70
C PRO A 289 0.15 22.53 18.91
N GLN A 290 0.91 23.48 19.48
CA GLN A 290 2.24 23.86 18.98
C GLN A 290 2.27 24.16 17.48
N CYS A 291 1.42 25.09 17.04
CA CYS A 291 1.42 25.56 15.67
C CYS A 291 1.09 27.05 15.64
N SER A 292 1.69 27.77 14.69
CA SER A 292 1.36 29.15 14.41
C SER A 292 0.72 29.28 13.02
N THR A 293 -0.14 30.27 12.87
CA THR A 293 -0.83 30.58 11.61
C THR A 293 -0.54 32.02 11.24
N SER A 294 -0.16 32.26 9.98
CA SER A 294 0.06 33.61 9.44
C SER A 294 -1.25 34.39 9.31
N GLY A 295 -1.16 35.70 9.06
CA GLY A 295 -2.30 36.43 8.48
C GLY A 295 -2.64 35.92 7.07
N PRO A 296 -3.88 36.14 6.59
CA PRO A 296 -4.29 35.73 5.25
C PRO A 296 -3.61 36.57 4.17
N ILE A 297 -3.21 35.92 3.08
CA ILE A 297 -2.87 36.56 1.81
C ILE A 297 -4.08 36.40 0.89
N TRP A 298 -4.63 37.53 0.44
CA TRP A 298 -5.88 37.54 -0.33
C TRP A 298 -5.64 37.52 -1.85
N ARG A 299 -6.42 36.70 -2.54
CA ARG A 299 -6.71 36.81 -3.97
C ARG A 299 -8.20 37.14 -4.12
N GLY A 300 -8.50 38.27 -4.74
CA GLY A 300 -9.83 38.90 -4.66
C GLY A 300 -9.97 39.76 -3.40
N PHE A 301 -11.20 40.14 -3.06
CA PHE A 301 -11.48 40.99 -1.89
C PHE A 301 -12.56 40.33 -1.03
N PRO A 302 -12.46 40.37 0.31
CA PRO A 302 -13.41 39.68 1.19
C PRO A 302 -14.71 40.46 1.41
N THR A 303 -15.06 41.39 0.52
CA THR A 303 -16.17 42.33 0.70
C THR A 303 -17.03 42.36 -0.53
N TRP A 304 -18.33 42.12 -0.37
CA TRP A 304 -19.30 42.07 -1.47
C TRP A 304 -20.37 43.14 -1.30
N THR A 305 -20.79 43.72 -2.42
CA THR A 305 -22.05 44.48 -2.46
C THR A 305 -23.23 43.51 -2.44
N THR A 306 -24.29 43.85 -1.71
CA THR A 306 -25.41 42.93 -1.45
C THR A 306 -26.57 43.10 -2.43
N THR A 307 -26.30 43.65 -3.60
CA THR A 307 -27.27 43.91 -4.68
C THR A 307 -27.67 42.67 -5.48
N GLY A 308 -27.02 41.52 -5.24
CA GLY A 308 -27.25 40.25 -5.94
C GLY A 308 -26.44 40.06 -7.23
N THR A 309 -25.75 41.10 -7.73
CA THR A 309 -24.91 40.99 -8.93
C THR A 309 -23.44 40.67 -8.62
N ASP A 310 -23.00 40.97 -7.40
CA ASP A 310 -21.60 40.82 -7.00
C ASP A 310 -21.32 39.44 -6.42
N LEU A 311 -21.01 38.49 -7.31
CA LEU A 311 -20.77 37.09 -6.96
C LEU A 311 -19.29 36.70 -7.11
N HIS A 312 -18.38 37.65 -6.95
CA HIS A 312 -16.96 37.38 -7.13
C HIS A 312 -16.41 36.43 -6.06
N PRO A 313 -15.43 35.58 -6.39
CA PRO A 313 -14.77 34.70 -5.43
C PRO A 313 -13.72 35.47 -4.61
N ALA A 314 -13.60 35.14 -3.33
CA ALA A 314 -12.50 35.60 -2.49
C ALA A 314 -11.73 34.39 -1.95
N VAL A 315 -10.40 34.40 -2.08
CA VAL A 315 -9.55 33.31 -1.60
C VAL A 315 -8.54 33.87 -0.59
N ALA A 316 -8.56 33.31 0.62
CA ALA A 316 -7.59 33.59 1.66
C ALA A 316 -6.60 32.44 1.77
N THR A 317 -5.31 32.72 1.56
CA THR A 317 -4.23 31.76 1.77
C THR A 317 -3.57 32.00 3.13
N PHE A 318 -3.43 30.95 3.91
CA PHE A 318 -2.74 30.96 5.19
C PHE A 318 -1.54 30.03 5.14
N THR A 319 -0.46 30.43 5.81
CA THR A 319 0.70 29.58 6.05
C THR A 319 0.73 29.18 7.51
N HIS A 320 0.85 27.87 7.75
CA HIS A 320 0.96 27.29 9.08
C HIS A 320 2.37 26.80 9.31
N THR A 321 2.88 26.96 10.53
CA THR A 321 4.17 26.43 10.94
C THR A 321 3.97 25.62 12.22
N ALA A 322 4.20 24.30 12.14
CA ALA A 322 4.22 23.46 13.33
C ALA A 322 5.51 23.71 14.13
N SER A 323 5.37 24.02 15.42
CA SER A 323 6.43 24.33 16.38
C SER A 323 6.61 23.20 17.41
N GLY A 324 6.80 21.96 16.93
CA GLY A 324 7.25 20.82 17.73
C GLY A 324 8.36 20.10 16.95
N THR A 325 9.60 20.11 17.47
CA THR A 325 10.76 19.74 16.64
C THR A 325 11.92 19.06 17.37
N ASP A 326 11.62 18.23 18.35
CA ASP A 326 12.55 17.23 18.89
C ASP A 326 12.55 15.97 17.98
N THR A 327 13.60 15.14 18.00
CA THR A 327 13.76 13.96 17.11
C THR A 327 12.86 12.76 17.43
N SER A 328 12.07 12.85 18.50
CA SER A 328 11.14 11.86 19.05
C SER A 328 9.69 12.35 19.06
N ASP A 329 9.45 13.67 19.00
CA ASP A 329 8.11 14.24 18.98
C ASP A 329 7.43 14.11 17.61
N LYS A 330 6.27 13.43 17.62
CA LYS A 330 5.28 13.47 16.53
C LYS A 330 4.25 14.54 16.87
N SER A 331 4.33 15.70 16.23
CA SER A 331 3.28 16.72 16.36
C SER A 331 2.11 16.31 15.46
N THR A 332 0.95 16.03 16.04
CA THR A 332 -0.29 15.94 15.28
C THR A 332 -1.03 17.25 15.49
N VAL A 333 -1.04 18.08 14.46
CA VAL A 333 -1.70 19.38 14.44
C VAL A 333 -3.13 19.20 13.98
N LYS A 334 -4.05 19.54 14.88
CA LYS A 334 -5.48 19.71 14.60
C LYS A 334 -5.71 21.13 14.10
N MET A 335 -6.43 21.23 12.99
CA MET A 335 -6.87 22.49 12.41
C MET A 335 -8.32 22.76 12.79
N THR A 336 -8.62 24.01 13.10
CA THR A 336 -9.98 24.48 13.36
C THR A 336 -10.28 25.65 12.44
N TRP A 337 -11.48 25.63 11.85
CA TRP A 337 -11.91 26.63 10.87
C TRP A 337 -13.02 27.49 11.47
N ASN A 338 -12.72 28.78 11.66
CA ASN A 338 -13.62 29.78 12.20
C ASN A 338 -13.79 30.92 11.19
N TRP A 339 -14.73 31.83 11.44
CA TRP A 339 -14.94 32.99 10.57
C TRP A 339 -15.58 34.15 11.32
N SER A 340 -15.51 35.34 10.73
CA SER A 340 -16.26 36.51 11.18
C SER A 340 -16.94 37.22 10.03
N ILE A 341 -17.97 38.00 10.37
CA ILE A 341 -18.75 38.80 9.45
C ILE A 341 -18.90 40.21 9.98
N ARG A 342 -18.88 41.20 9.09
CA ARG A 342 -19.13 42.60 9.45
C ARG A 342 -19.70 43.41 8.29
N THR A 343 -20.38 44.50 8.62
CA THR A 343 -20.69 45.61 7.70
C THR A 343 -19.90 46.86 8.12
N PRO A 344 -19.73 47.88 7.25
CA PRO A 344 -18.96 49.08 7.59
C PRO A 344 -19.39 49.77 8.88
N ASP A 345 -20.68 49.73 9.19
CA ASP A 345 -21.30 50.44 10.32
C ASP A 345 -21.32 49.62 11.62
N THR A 346 -20.88 48.35 11.58
CA THR A 346 -20.74 47.53 12.79
C THR A 346 -19.59 48.04 13.67
N THR A 347 -19.86 48.15 14.98
CA THR A 347 -18.86 48.58 15.97
C THR A 347 -17.88 47.47 16.39
N ALA A 348 -18.20 46.21 16.09
CA ALA A 348 -17.35 45.03 16.35
C ALA A 348 -17.61 43.93 15.30
N GLU A 349 -16.56 43.16 14.96
CA GLU A 349 -16.71 41.95 14.15
C GLU A 349 -17.56 40.90 14.88
N LEU A 350 -18.60 40.41 14.21
CA LEU A 350 -19.35 39.27 14.69
C LEU A 350 -18.56 38.01 14.41
N ASN A 351 -17.85 37.52 15.43
CA ASN A 351 -17.15 36.24 15.38
C ASN A 351 -18.16 35.11 15.49
N GLN A 352 -18.09 34.16 14.57
CA GLN A 352 -18.93 32.99 14.55
C GLN A 352 -18.14 31.76 14.96
N GLY A 353 -18.87 30.77 15.48
CA GLY A 353 -18.33 29.52 15.97
C GLY A 353 -17.67 28.65 14.89
N GLU A 354 -17.12 27.54 15.37
CA GLU A 354 -16.36 26.55 14.61
C GLU A 354 -17.19 25.90 13.49
N MET A 355 -16.68 25.92 12.25
CA MET A 355 -17.27 25.20 11.12
C MET A 355 -16.86 23.73 11.03
N GLY A 356 -15.99 23.31 11.95
CA GLY A 356 -15.40 21.99 12.02
C GLY A 356 -13.88 22.02 12.12
N THR A 357 -13.32 20.81 12.08
CA THR A 357 -11.90 20.55 12.31
C THR A 357 -11.33 19.53 11.35
N SER A 358 -10.01 19.45 11.28
CA SER A 358 -9.31 18.43 10.47
C SER A 358 -9.50 16.99 10.93
N ALA A 359 -9.97 16.76 12.15
CA ALA A 359 -10.10 15.40 12.68
C ALA A 359 -11.24 14.64 11.97
N PRO A 360 -11.17 13.31 11.79
CA PRO A 360 -10.04 12.46 12.13
C PRO A 360 -9.02 12.29 10.99
N ASP A 361 -9.39 12.55 9.73
CA ASP A 361 -8.61 12.11 8.57
C ASP A 361 -7.60 13.13 8.05
N LEU A 362 -7.90 14.42 8.26
CA LEU A 362 -7.09 15.54 7.78
C LEU A 362 -6.13 16.08 8.86
N ASP A 363 -6.02 15.41 10.00
CA ASP A 363 -5.04 15.80 11.01
C ASP A 363 -3.61 15.69 10.47
N VAL A 364 -2.87 16.78 10.59
CA VAL A 364 -1.56 16.94 9.99
C VAL A 364 -0.51 16.42 10.96
N ARG A 365 0.18 15.34 10.60
CA ARG A 365 1.38 14.94 11.33
C ARG A 365 2.57 15.69 10.76
N CYS A 366 3.21 16.53 11.57
CA CYS A 366 4.52 17.11 11.29
C CYS A 366 5.56 16.51 12.23
N ASP A 367 6.68 16.04 11.70
CA ASP A 367 7.69 15.38 12.52
C ASP A 367 9.12 15.51 11.97
N LYS A 368 10.09 15.25 12.84
CA LYS A 368 11.52 15.11 12.54
C LYS A 368 12.02 13.67 12.79
N VAL A 369 11.09 12.73 12.95
CA VAL A 369 11.40 11.37 13.39
C VAL A 369 12.08 10.61 12.26
N ALA A 370 11.56 10.71 11.04
CA ALA A 370 12.12 10.04 9.87
C ALA A 370 13.55 10.50 9.56
N ASP A 371 13.75 11.82 9.45
CA ASP A 371 15.04 12.47 9.23
C ASP A 371 15.06 13.83 9.95
N PRO A 372 15.86 14.01 11.00
CA PRO A 372 15.98 15.28 11.71
C PRO A 372 16.42 16.46 10.83
N ALA A 373 17.17 16.18 9.75
CA ALA A 373 17.62 17.19 8.79
C ALA A 373 16.54 17.56 7.76
N LYS A 374 15.47 16.77 7.65
CA LYS A 374 14.36 16.94 6.72
C LYS A 374 13.03 16.70 7.45
N PRO A 375 12.58 17.67 8.29
CA PRO A 375 11.23 17.59 8.85
C PRO A 375 10.19 17.45 7.74
N GLY A 376 9.03 16.86 8.02
CA GLY A 376 7.97 16.75 7.03
C GLY A 376 6.58 16.74 7.64
N CYS A 377 5.61 17.27 6.91
CA CYS A 377 4.19 17.25 7.24
C CYS A 377 3.40 16.37 6.27
N VAL A 378 2.58 15.47 6.79
CA VAL A 378 1.72 14.55 6.01
C VAL A 378 0.36 14.31 6.67
N PHE A 379 -0.64 13.94 5.88
CA PHE A 379 -1.89 13.37 6.36
C PHE A 379 -1.66 11.89 6.66
N HIS A 380 -1.38 11.59 7.93
CA HIS A 380 -0.95 10.25 8.36
C HIS A 380 -2.02 9.16 8.17
N LYS A 381 -3.30 9.53 8.08
CA LYS A 381 -4.40 8.60 7.79
C LYS A 381 -4.46 8.12 6.35
N TYR A 382 -3.91 8.90 5.41
CA TYR A 382 -3.81 8.47 4.03
C TYR A 382 -2.78 7.34 3.91
N LYS A 383 -3.21 6.23 3.28
CA LYS A 383 -2.36 5.06 3.01
C LYS A 383 -1.79 5.14 1.59
N PRO A 384 -0.50 5.48 1.41
CA PRO A 384 0.09 5.57 0.08
C PRO A 384 0.31 4.20 -0.56
N THR A 385 0.39 4.16 -1.89
CA THR A 385 0.57 2.92 -2.66
C THR A 385 2.00 2.78 -3.16
N TRP A 386 2.70 1.72 -2.76
CA TRP A 386 3.99 1.33 -3.31
C TRP A 386 3.81 0.47 -4.57
N VAL A 387 4.62 0.74 -5.59
CA VAL A 387 4.68 -0.05 -6.83
C VAL A 387 6.13 -0.36 -7.13
N MET A 388 6.45 -1.66 -7.21
CA MET A 388 7.78 -2.13 -7.56
C MET A 388 8.05 -1.90 -9.06
N ASN A 389 9.32 -1.75 -9.44
CA ASN A 389 9.70 -1.56 -10.83
C ASN A 389 9.67 -2.90 -11.61
N PHE A 390 8.50 -3.26 -12.14
CA PHE A 390 8.32 -4.51 -12.88
C PHE A 390 9.27 -4.64 -14.07
N LYS A 391 9.47 -3.56 -14.85
CA LYS A 391 10.39 -3.59 -16.01
C LYS A 391 11.81 -3.94 -15.59
N LYS A 392 12.26 -3.43 -14.43
CA LYS A 392 13.61 -3.63 -13.92
C LYS A 392 13.82 -4.99 -13.26
N THR A 393 12.85 -5.43 -12.45
CA THR A 393 12.99 -6.63 -11.60
C THR A 393 11.74 -7.51 -11.63
N PRO A 394 11.32 -8.04 -12.80
CA PRO A 394 10.02 -8.67 -12.98
C PRO A 394 9.81 -9.89 -12.07
N ALA A 395 10.86 -10.67 -11.79
CA ALA A 395 10.79 -11.85 -10.92
C ALA A 395 10.49 -11.52 -9.45
N ALA A 396 11.08 -10.45 -8.89
CA ALA A 396 10.77 -10.00 -7.53
C ALA A 396 9.31 -9.51 -7.43
N VAL A 397 8.85 -8.77 -8.45
CA VAL A 397 7.45 -8.30 -8.50
C VAL A 397 6.47 -9.48 -8.61
N ALA A 398 6.79 -10.50 -9.41
CA ALA A 398 5.99 -11.71 -9.52
C ALA A 398 5.89 -12.48 -8.19
N HIS A 399 7.01 -12.59 -7.47
CA HIS A 399 7.03 -13.22 -6.15
C HIS A 399 6.11 -12.45 -5.18
N ALA A 400 6.29 -11.14 -5.06
CA ALA A 400 5.47 -10.31 -4.19
C ALA A 400 3.97 -10.36 -4.57
N TRP A 401 3.64 -10.32 -5.87
CA TRP A 401 2.26 -10.47 -6.36
C TRP A 401 1.65 -11.82 -5.99
N LEU A 402 2.37 -12.92 -6.21
CA LEU A 402 1.89 -14.26 -5.89
C LEU A 402 1.51 -14.35 -4.42
N ILE A 403 2.39 -13.90 -3.54
CA ILE A 403 2.21 -13.98 -2.10
C ILE A 403 1.05 -13.08 -1.64
N GLN A 404 0.98 -11.82 -2.12
CA GLN A 404 -0.14 -10.93 -1.81
C GLN A 404 -1.48 -11.51 -2.29
N SER A 405 -1.51 -12.05 -3.51
CA SER A 405 -2.77 -12.43 -4.16
C SER A 405 -3.29 -13.78 -3.69
N LYS A 406 -2.39 -14.68 -3.27
CA LYS A 406 -2.72 -16.09 -2.98
C LYS A 406 -2.83 -16.41 -1.50
N LEU A 407 -1.99 -15.81 -0.65
CA LEU A 407 -1.94 -16.17 0.77
C LEU A 407 -3.08 -15.51 1.56
N PRO A 408 -3.59 -16.17 2.61
CA PRO A 408 -4.76 -15.72 3.37
C PRO A 408 -4.60 -14.33 4.00
N ASN A 409 -3.36 -13.90 4.25
CA ASN A 409 -3.07 -12.63 4.92
C ASN A 409 -2.97 -11.45 3.95
N HIS A 410 -3.02 -11.68 2.64
CA HIS A 410 -3.00 -10.67 1.58
C HIS A 410 -2.17 -9.40 1.86
N PRO A 411 -0.87 -9.54 2.22
CA PRO A 411 -0.07 -8.41 2.68
C PRO A 411 -0.02 -7.25 1.66
N GLY A 412 -0.51 -6.09 2.06
CA GLY A 412 -0.55 -4.88 1.24
C GLY A 412 -1.69 -4.79 0.25
N SER A 413 -2.65 -5.71 0.29
CA SER A 413 -3.77 -5.73 -0.67
C SER A 413 -4.86 -4.75 -0.29
N MET A 414 -5.11 -3.80 -1.19
CA MET A 414 -6.23 -2.85 -1.10
C MET A 414 -7.58 -3.57 -1.23
N THR A 415 -7.71 -4.55 -2.12
CA THR A 415 -8.98 -5.28 -2.34
C THR A 415 -9.36 -6.16 -1.16
N ALA A 416 -8.37 -6.68 -0.42
CA ALA A 416 -8.61 -7.44 0.80
C ALA A 416 -8.72 -6.54 2.05
N GLY A 417 -8.48 -5.23 1.93
CA GLY A 417 -8.45 -4.30 3.08
C GLY A 417 -7.31 -4.60 4.07
N LYS A 418 -6.20 -5.19 3.62
CA LYS A 418 -5.07 -5.62 4.46
C LYS A 418 -3.79 -4.87 4.11
N PRO A 419 -3.58 -3.64 4.65
CA PRO A 419 -2.40 -2.85 4.32
C PRO A 419 -1.12 -3.48 4.91
N MET A 420 0.01 -3.08 4.35
CA MET A 420 1.31 -3.27 4.99
C MET A 420 1.49 -2.25 6.09
N LYS A 421 2.19 -2.62 7.17
CA LYS A 421 2.61 -1.72 8.24
C LYS A 421 4.12 -1.55 8.20
N TYR A 422 4.59 -0.33 8.02
CA TYR A 422 6.01 -0.02 7.87
C TYR A 422 6.79 -0.27 9.19
N LEU A 423 7.94 -0.93 9.09
CA LEU A 423 8.90 -1.08 10.17
C LEU A 423 10.20 -0.38 9.78
N PRO A 424 10.50 0.82 10.31
CA PRO A 424 11.77 1.49 10.08
C PRO A 424 12.91 0.81 10.83
N LYS A 425 14.13 1.34 10.68
CA LYS A 425 15.31 0.93 11.45
C LYS A 425 15.07 0.97 12.97
N ALA A 426 15.86 0.19 13.71
CA ALA A 426 15.67 -0.08 15.13
C ALA A 426 15.40 1.16 15.98
N ASP A 427 16.22 2.21 15.87
CA ASP A 427 16.11 3.44 16.67
C ASP A 427 14.87 4.30 16.35
N LYS A 428 14.05 3.87 15.39
CA LYS A 428 12.86 4.61 14.90
C LYS A 428 11.56 3.84 15.02
N ASN A 429 11.57 2.65 15.64
CA ASN A 429 10.36 1.90 15.95
C ASN A 429 10.23 1.60 17.44
N GLN A 430 8.99 1.39 17.89
CA GLN A 430 8.65 1.18 19.30
C GLN A 430 9.31 -0.06 19.93
N HIS A 431 9.71 -1.04 19.12
CA HIS A 431 10.29 -2.32 19.57
C HIS A 431 11.82 -2.36 19.52
N ASN A 432 12.47 -1.26 19.11
CA ASN A 432 13.90 -1.21 18.83
C ASN A 432 14.41 -2.40 17.98
N ARG A 433 13.60 -2.81 17.00
CA ARG A 433 13.83 -4.00 16.18
C ARG A 433 14.40 -3.61 14.83
N ASP A 434 15.60 -4.10 14.53
CA ASP A 434 16.18 -3.98 13.20
C ASP A 434 15.42 -4.89 12.21
N PRO A 435 14.95 -4.38 11.06
CA PRO A 435 14.40 -5.20 9.98
C PRO A 435 15.28 -6.39 9.59
N GLN A 436 16.61 -6.29 9.73
CA GLN A 436 17.52 -7.41 9.48
C GLN A 436 17.22 -8.63 10.37
N LYS A 437 16.71 -8.43 11.59
CA LYS A 437 16.30 -9.55 12.45
C LYS A 437 15.08 -10.30 11.91
N ASN A 438 14.19 -9.62 11.18
CA ASN A 438 13.11 -10.30 10.45
C ASN A 438 13.69 -11.12 9.30
N ARG A 439 14.57 -10.47 8.54
CA ARG A 439 15.26 -11.07 7.42
C ARG A 439 16.06 -12.31 7.81
N ASP A 440 16.74 -12.31 8.94
CA ASP A 440 17.54 -13.44 9.40
C ASP A 440 16.71 -14.69 9.72
N VAL A 441 15.40 -14.55 9.99
CA VAL A 441 14.48 -15.68 10.21
C VAL A 441 14.05 -16.29 8.88
N ILE A 442 13.72 -15.46 7.88
CA ILE A 442 13.19 -15.92 6.60
C ILE A 442 14.32 -16.26 5.63
N CYS A 443 15.25 -15.32 5.49
CA CYS A 443 16.39 -15.32 4.59
C CYS A 443 17.73 -15.14 5.33
N PRO A 444 18.16 -16.14 6.13
CA PRO A 444 19.48 -16.12 6.76
C PRO A 444 20.60 -15.88 5.75
N SER A 445 21.67 -15.20 6.18
CA SER A 445 22.85 -14.96 5.35
C SER A 445 23.40 -16.27 4.75
N GLY A 446 23.68 -16.25 3.44
CA GLY A 446 24.17 -17.42 2.69
C GLY A 446 23.13 -18.50 2.39
N TRP A 447 21.85 -18.32 2.76
CA TRP A 447 20.81 -19.33 2.53
C TRP A 447 20.69 -19.71 1.05
N ALA A 448 20.65 -18.73 0.13
CA ALA A 448 20.43 -19.01 -1.29
C ALA A 448 21.61 -19.76 -1.93
N ALA A 449 22.84 -19.47 -1.52
CA ALA A 449 24.03 -20.18 -2.00
C ALA A 449 24.04 -21.65 -1.54
N LYS A 450 23.50 -21.95 -0.35
CA LYS A 450 23.49 -23.30 0.22
C LYS A 450 22.25 -24.11 -0.16
N ASN A 451 21.08 -23.47 -0.17
CA ASN A 451 19.77 -24.12 -0.21
C ASN A 451 18.89 -23.65 -1.38
N GLY A 452 19.26 -22.56 -2.08
CA GLY A 452 18.50 -22.07 -3.22
C GLY A 452 18.36 -23.11 -4.33
N HIS A 453 17.37 -22.94 -5.20
CA HIS A 453 17.19 -23.87 -6.31
C HIS A 453 18.41 -23.77 -7.25
N PRO A 454 19.01 -24.89 -7.68
CA PRO A 454 20.20 -24.86 -8.55
C PRO A 454 19.95 -24.17 -9.88
N ASP A 455 18.71 -24.20 -10.38
CA ASP A 455 18.33 -23.52 -11.63
C ASP A 455 18.03 -22.03 -11.45
N THR A 456 18.21 -21.49 -10.24
CA THR A 456 18.10 -20.05 -9.99
C THR A 456 19.08 -19.31 -10.87
N THR A 457 18.56 -18.43 -11.73
CA THR A 457 19.42 -17.68 -12.65
C THR A 457 20.02 -16.45 -11.98
N VAL A 458 21.33 -16.32 -12.10
CA VAL A 458 22.08 -15.08 -11.83
C VAL A 458 22.27 -14.30 -13.13
N VAL A 459 22.27 -12.98 -13.07
CA VAL A 459 22.36 -12.08 -14.23
C VAL A 459 23.76 -11.44 -14.33
N THR A 460 24.78 -12.27 -14.56
CA THR A 460 26.18 -11.81 -14.69
C THR A 460 26.41 -10.92 -15.92
N ASP A 461 25.50 -10.98 -16.89
CA ASP A 461 25.40 -10.08 -18.04
C ASP A 461 24.98 -8.64 -17.66
N ILE A 462 24.27 -8.48 -16.54
CA ILE A 462 23.85 -7.18 -15.99
C ILE A 462 24.79 -6.74 -14.86
N ALA A 463 25.15 -7.66 -13.97
CA ALA A 463 25.99 -7.43 -12.80
C ALA A 463 27.07 -8.52 -12.70
N PRO A 464 28.34 -8.24 -13.06
CA PRO A 464 29.37 -9.27 -13.23
C PRO A 464 29.62 -10.20 -12.02
N ASN A 465 29.38 -9.71 -10.81
CA ASN A 465 29.55 -10.45 -9.55
C ASN A 465 28.21 -10.90 -8.94
N ASP A 466 27.17 -11.04 -9.77
CA ASP A 466 25.86 -11.47 -9.30
C ASP A 466 25.90 -12.89 -8.73
N THR A 467 25.12 -13.11 -7.68
CA THR A 467 25.04 -14.38 -6.96
C THR A 467 23.59 -14.69 -6.64
N ALA A 468 23.28 -15.94 -6.30
CA ALA A 468 21.95 -16.29 -5.82
C ALA A 468 21.68 -15.62 -4.47
N SER A 469 20.48 -15.05 -4.31
CA SER A 469 20.02 -14.32 -3.13
C SER A 469 18.62 -14.78 -2.73
N CYS A 470 18.31 -14.57 -1.44
CA CYS A 470 17.04 -14.93 -0.85
C CYS A 470 16.13 -13.70 -0.77
N ASP A 471 15.06 -13.69 -1.55
CA ASP A 471 14.01 -12.68 -1.47
C ASP A 471 12.90 -13.13 -0.52
N GLU A 472 12.21 -12.17 0.09
CA GLU A 472 11.09 -12.43 1.01
C GLU A 472 9.93 -11.45 0.80
N PHE A 473 8.71 -11.98 0.91
CA PHE A 473 7.51 -11.16 0.98
C PHE A 473 6.53 -11.75 2.03
N ALA A 474 5.92 -10.96 2.91
CA ALA A 474 6.03 -9.52 3.07
C ALA A 474 7.45 -9.07 3.51
N TYR A 475 7.84 -7.85 3.12
CA TYR A 475 9.20 -7.34 3.29
C TYR A 475 9.67 -7.37 4.75
N ALA A 476 10.96 -7.62 4.98
CA ALA A 476 11.59 -7.54 6.31
C ALA A 476 11.32 -6.21 7.03
N ALA A 477 11.28 -5.09 6.29
CA ALA A 477 10.96 -3.75 6.80
C ALA A 477 9.45 -3.52 6.98
N SER A 478 8.74 -4.52 7.50
CA SER A 478 7.32 -4.43 7.84
C SER A 478 6.95 -5.32 9.02
N TYR A 479 5.87 -4.95 9.72
CA TYR A 479 5.25 -5.83 10.74
C TYR A 479 4.56 -7.05 10.11
N ASN A 480 4.35 -7.02 8.79
CA ASN A 480 3.82 -8.14 8.02
C ASN A 480 4.90 -9.17 7.65
N SER A 481 6.19 -8.93 7.95
CA SER A 481 7.23 -9.93 7.69
C SER A 481 6.93 -11.21 8.46
N GLY A 482 7.22 -12.36 7.83
CA GLY A 482 7.16 -13.64 8.53
C GLY A 482 8.15 -13.73 9.70
N GLY A 483 9.26 -12.99 9.64
CA GLY A 483 10.25 -12.94 10.70
C GLY A 483 9.89 -12.01 11.85
N MET A 484 8.74 -11.32 11.80
CA MET A 484 8.30 -10.40 12.86
C MET A 484 7.57 -11.19 13.97
N PRO A 485 8.04 -11.16 15.23
CA PRO A 485 7.39 -11.86 16.33
C PRO A 485 6.01 -11.29 16.66
N THR A 486 5.04 -12.14 16.99
CA THR A 486 3.70 -11.74 17.44
C THR A 486 3.76 -10.91 18.72
N SER A 487 4.73 -11.20 19.60
CA SER A 487 4.99 -10.41 20.83
C SER A 487 5.44 -8.97 20.56
N MET A 488 5.78 -8.65 19.32
CA MET A 488 6.17 -7.32 18.84
C MET A 488 5.20 -6.83 17.74
N ASP A 489 3.93 -7.22 17.83
CA ASP A 489 2.86 -6.88 16.86
C ASP A 489 3.04 -7.45 15.45
N GLY A 490 3.90 -8.48 15.30
CA GLY A 490 4.06 -9.22 14.06
C GLY A 490 2.77 -9.90 13.63
N LEU A 491 2.47 -9.81 12.33
CA LEU A 491 1.19 -10.29 11.78
C LEU A 491 1.29 -11.69 11.15
N ASN A 492 2.50 -12.15 10.86
CA ASN A 492 2.75 -13.36 10.05
C ASN A 492 3.87 -14.25 10.65
N GLU A 493 4.10 -14.19 11.98
CA GLU A 493 5.23 -14.86 12.63
C GLU A 493 5.40 -16.34 12.21
N VAL A 494 6.62 -16.69 11.81
CA VAL A 494 7.07 -18.07 11.60
C VAL A 494 8.42 -18.30 12.27
N ALA A 495 8.70 -19.55 12.65
CA ALA A 495 9.96 -19.92 13.28
C ALA A 495 11.16 -19.94 12.30
N SER A 496 10.90 -20.20 11.02
CA SER A 496 11.88 -20.14 9.94
C SER A 496 11.19 -19.88 8.60
N GLY A 497 11.96 -19.42 7.61
CA GLY A 497 11.45 -19.28 6.26
C GLY A 497 11.04 -20.59 5.58
N ASP A 498 11.28 -21.78 6.17
CA ASP A 498 10.83 -23.07 5.62
C ASP A 498 9.30 -23.22 5.68
N ALA A 499 8.65 -22.44 6.55
CA ALA A 499 7.19 -22.35 6.64
C ALA A 499 6.57 -21.42 5.58
N CYS A 500 7.38 -20.74 4.76
CA CYS A 500 6.91 -19.87 3.69
C CYS A 500 6.70 -20.66 2.38
N VAL A 501 5.92 -20.09 1.46
CA VAL A 501 5.89 -20.54 0.06
C VAL A 501 7.30 -20.43 -0.52
N GLN A 502 7.87 -21.54 -0.99
CA GLN A 502 9.19 -21.56 -1.62
C GLN A 502 9.04 -21.42 -3.13
N SER A 503 9.79 -20.47 -3.71
CA SER A 503 9.84 -20.26 -5.15
C SER A 503 11.26 -19.97 -5.63
N TYR A 504 11.47 -19.99 -6.94
CA TYR A 504 12.72 -19.54 -7.54
C TYR A 504 12.49 -18.91 -8.91
N ALA A 505 13.37 -17.97 -9.24
CA ALA A 505 13.39 -17.30 -10.54
C ALA A 505 14.44 -17.92 -11.46
N THR A 506 14.04 -18.27 -12.68
CA THR A 506 14.93 -18.89 -13.67
C THR A 506 14.72 -18.35 -15.07
N ARG A 507 15.81 -18.21 -15.83
CA ARG A 507 15.83 -17.88 -17.26
C ARG A 507 15.93 -19.21 -18.02
N VAL A 508 14.81 -19.70 -18.53
CA VAL A 508 14.77 -20.97 -19.28
C VAL A 508 15.51 -20.83 -20.62
N LYS A 509 15.42 -19.65 -21.22
CA LYS A 509 16.20 -19.20 -22.38
C LYS A 509 16.19 -17.68 -22.43
N GLN A 510 17.08 -17.08 -23.22
CA GLN A 510 17.15 -15.62 -23.36
C GLN A 510 15.78 -15.03 -23.74
N GLY A 511 15.31 -14.04 -22.96
CA GLY A 511 14.01 -13.39 -23.16
C GLY A 511 12.81 -14.17 -22.61
N GLU A 512 13.01 -15.28 -21.91
CA GLU A 512 11.96 -16.09 -21.28
C GLU A 512 12.35 -16.47 -19.85
N TRP A 513 11.77 -15.71 -18.91
CA TRP A 513 11.92 -15.94 -17.47
C TRP A 513 10.68 -16.59 -16.89
N HIS A 514 10.87 -17.34 -15.82
CA HIS A 514 9.80 -17.93 -15.05
C HIS A 514 10.02 -17.74 -13.56
N LEU A 515 8.94 -17.53 -12.81
CA LEU A 515 8.88 -17.84 -11.39
C LEU A 515 8.19 -19.19 -11.22
N TYR A 516 8.88 -20.14 -10.60
CA TYR A 516 8.37 -21.47 -10.27
C TYR A 516 8.29 -21.65 -8.76
N ASP A 517 7.43 -22.55 -8.28
CA ASP A 517 7.56 -23.08 -6.92
C ASP A 517 8.72 -24.07 -6.86
N ASP A 518 9.37 -24.22 -5.70
CA ASP A 518 10.48 -25.16 -5.55
C ASP A 518 9.99 -26.61 -5.58
N GLU A 519 10.15 -27.29 -6.73
CA GLU A 519 9.69 -28.65 -6.94
C GLU A 519 10.39 -29.70 -6.06
N ARG A 520 11.53 -29.36 -5.44
CA ARG A 520 12.33 -30.28 -4.63
C ARG A 520 11.70 -30.59 -3.28
N ILE A 521 10.70 -29.80 -2.89
CA ILE A 521 9.91 -29.97 -1.67
C ILE A 521 8.42 -30.12 -1.99
N ALA A 522 7.64 -30.41 -0.96
CA ALA A 522 6.18 -30.41 -1.06
C ALA A 522 5.67 -29.08 -1.62
N GLY A 523 4.70 -29.15 -2.53
CA GLY A 523 4.10 -27.95 -3.14
C GLY A 523 3.40 -27.07 -2.10
N PRO A 524 3.19 -25.77 -2.41
CA PRO A 524 2.50 -24.84 -1.52
C PRO A 524 1.11 -25.36 -1.13
N THR A 525 0.80 -25.27 0.16
CA THR A 525 -0.52 -25.62 0.71
C THR A 525 -1.51 -24.45 0.63
N TRP A 526 -0.99 -23.25 0.35
CA TRP A 526 -1.68 -21.96 0.40
C TRP A 526 -2.23 -21.59 1.77
N LYS A 527 -1.73 -22.25 2.83
CA LYS A 527 -1.94 -21.90 4.24
C LYS A 527 -0.75 -21.17 4.85
N GLU A 528 0.34 -21.05 4.10
CA GLU A 528 1.52 -20.28 4.49
C GLU A 528 1.14 -18.81 4.69
N VAL A 529 1.98 -18.08 5.44
CA VAL A 529 1.75 -16.67 5.78
C VAL A 529 2.81 -15.73 5.20
N CYS A 530 3.82 -16.29 4.54
CA CYS A 530 4.95 -15.60 3.93
C CYS A 530 5.42 -16.34 2.67
N GLY A 531 6.23 -15.67 1.86
CA GLY A 531 6.96 -16.22 0.73
C GLY A 531 8.46 -16.02 0.88
N ARG A 532 9.21 -17.00 0.37
CA ARG A 532 10.65 -16.97 0.23
C ARG A 532 11.02 -17.43 -1.17
N SER A 533 11.91 -16.70 -1.83
CA SER A 533 12.34 -17.03 -3.20
C SER A 533 13.85 -17.00 -3.36
N SER A 534 14.42 -17.98 -4.08
CA SER A 534 15.79 -17.84 -4.60
C SER A 534 15.76 -17.12 -5.96
N MET A 535 16.52 -16.03 -6.08
CA MET A 535 16.64 -15.27 -7.32
C MET A 535 18.03 -14.61 -7.41
N SER A 536 18.32 -13.95 -8.51
CA SER A 536 19.49 -13.07 -8.63
C SER A 536 19.57 -12.05 -7.48
N SER A 537 20.78 -11.81 -6.96
CA SER A 537 21.05 -10.77 -5.97
C SER A 537 20.81 -9.38 -6.54
N TRP A 538 21.20 -9.14 -7.78
CA TRP A 538 20.89 -7.89 -8.47
C TRP A 538 19.37 -7.65 -8.55
N ILE A 539 18.57 -8.65 -8.93
CA ILE A 539 17.11 -8.54 -8.97
C ILE A 539 16.55 -8.23 -7.58
N ASN A 540 16.91 -9.03 -6.58
CA ASN A 540 16.42 -8.88 -5.21
C ASN A 540 16.74 -7.48 -4.64
N THR A 541 18.02 -7.11 -4.62
CA THR A 541 18.47 -5.84 -4.02
C THR A 541 17.92 -4.62 -4.76
N THR A 542 17.81 -4.68 -6.10
CA THR A 542 17.31 -3.56 -6.91
C THR A 542 15.81 -3.35 -6.73
N SER A 543 15.05 -4.41 -6.47
CA SER A 543 13.57 -4.36 -6.42
C SER A 543 13.03 -3.40 -5.35
N MET A 544 13.77 -3.22 -4.25
CA MET A 544 13.40 -2.38 -3.11
C MET A 544 14.38 -1.22 -2.85
N ALA A 545 15.43 -1.05 -3.68
CA ALA A 545 16.47 -0.05 -3.45
C ALA A 545 15.95 1.39 -3.33
N SER A 546 14.88 1.73 -4.05
CA SER A 546 14.27 3.06 -4.01
C SER A 546 13.21 3.23 -2.92
N PHE A 547 12.78 2.17 -2.25
CA PHE A 547 11.68 2.23 -1.27
C PHE A 547 11.96 3.22 -0.15
N SER A 548 13.13 3.11 0.51
CA SER A 548 13.51 3.97 1.64
C SER A 548 13.58 5.46 1.27
N GLY A 549 14.21 5.78 0.14
CA GLY A 549 14.52 7.16 -0.25
C GLY A 549 13.48 7.84 -1.14
N ALA A 550 12.65 7.10 -1.87
CA ALA A 550 11.63 7.66 -2.75
C ALA A 550 10.22 7.58 -2.15
N PHE A 551 9.93 6.52 -1.36
CA PHE A 551 8.59 6.24 -0.88
C PHE A 551 8.42 6.42 0.64
N ALA A 552 9.28 5.77 1.43
CA ALA A 552 9.10 5.67 2.88
C ALA A 552 9.66 6.90 3.63
N ALA A 553 10.39 6.68 4.73
CA ALA A 553 10.85 7.73 5.64
C ALA A 553 11.63 8.87 4.97
N GLY A 554 12.50 8.57 4.00
CA GLY A 554 13.29 9.60 3.31
C GLY A 554 12.61 10.16 2.05
N GLY A 555 11.41 9.69 1.74
CA GLY A 555 10.71 9.96 0.49
C GLY A 555 9.50 10.89 0.64
N LYS A 556 8.78 11.08 -0.47
CA LYS A 556 7.64 12.02 -0.55
C LYS A 556 6.49 11.66 0.40
N TYR A 557 6.34 10.38 0.76
CA TYR A 557 5.21 9.94 1.60
C TYR A 557 5.55 9.85 3.09
N HIS A 558 6.82 10.06 3.48
CA HIS A 558 7.25 10.26 4.87
C HIS A 558 6.64 9.25 5.85
N LEU A 559 6.84 7.95 5.56
CA LEU A 559 6.31 6.87 6.41
C LEU A 559 7.08 6.78 7.73
N LEU A 560 6.34 6.63 8.83
CA LEU A 560 6.86 6.32 10.17
C LEU A 560 6.46 4.91 10.63
N ASP A 561 7.01 4.50 11.77
CA ASP A 561 6.66 3.23 12.41
C ASP A 561 5.15 3.00 12.49
N ALA A 562 4.75 1.81 12.06
CA ALA A 562 3.37 1.33 11.94
C ALA A 562 2.47 2.10 10.95
N ASP A 563 2.98 3.09 10.20
CA ASP A 563 2.19 3.71 9.12
C ASP A 563 1.79 2.65 8.10
N GLU A 564 0.53 2.73 7.68
CA GLU A 564 -0.05 1.80 6.73
C GLU A 564 0.17 2.24 5.29
N TYR A 565 0.47 1.28 4.41
CA TYR A 565 0.63 1.50 2.97
C TYR A 565 0.13 0.31 2.16
N TRP A 566 -0.26 0.56 0.92
CA TRP A 566 -0.66 -0.46 -0.05
C TRP A 566 0.53 -0.90 -0.90
N VAL A 567 0.47 -2.10 -1.46
CA VAL A 567 1.41 -2.56 -2.48
C VAL A 567 0.58 -2.99 -3.69
N LYS A 568 0.88 -2.46 -4.87
CA LYS A 568 0.13 -2.74 -6.10
C LYS A 568 1.03 -3.35 -7.17
N PHE A 569 0.46 -4.28 -7.92
CA PHE A 569 1.11 -5.02 -9.01
C PHE A 569 0.32 -4.89 -10.32
N PRO A 570 0.35 -3.72 -10.98
CA PRO A 570 -0.51 -3.44 -12.14
C PRO A 570 -0.36 -4.47 -13.28
N GLU A 571 0.86 -4.95 -13.51
CA GLU A 571 1.20 -5.87 -14.61
C GLU A 571 0.63 -7.27 -14.44
N PHE A 572 0.02 -7.56 -13.29
CA PHE A 572 -0.59 -8.86 -12.99
C PHE A 572 -2.11 -8.78 -12.86
N ALA A 573 -2.74 -7.65 -13.20
CA ALA A 573 -4.20 -7.47 -13.07
C ALA A 573 -5.02 -8.50 -13.88
N HIS A 574 -4.45 -9.08 -14.95
CA HIS A 574 -5.07 -10.12 -15.76
C HIS A 574 -4.81 -11.55 -15.27
N CYS A 575 -3.91 -11.73 -14.30
CA CYS A 575 -3.58 -13.05 -13.75
C CYS A 575 -4.61 -13.49 -12.69
N ASP A 576 -4.91 -14.78 -12.65
CA ASP A 576 -5.86 -15.36 -11.67
C ASP A 576 -5.13 -16.21 -10.63
N ALA A 577 -4.98 -15.66 -9.43
CA ALA A 577 -4.40 -16.37 -8.29
C ALA A 577 -5.44 -17.23 -7.53
N SER A 578 -6.73 -17.21 -7.85
CA SER A 578 -7.73 -17.98 -7.09
C SER A 578 -7.57 -19.50 -7.25
N LYS A 579 -6.99 -19.95 -8.37
CA LYS A 579 -6.80 -21.35 -8.74
C LYS A 579 -5.79 -22.08 -7.85
N ALA A 580 -5.97 -23.40 -7.68
CA ALA A 580 -5.02 -24.23 -6.92
C ALA A 580 -3.62 -24.21 -7.53
N THR A 581 -3.54 -24.20 -8.85
CA THR A 581 -2.32 -23.98 -9.63
C THR A 581 -2.34 -22.57 -10.20
N VAL A 582 -1.29 -21.80 -9.97
CA VAL A 582 -1.14 -20.43 -10.45
C VAL A 582 -0.27 -20.44 -11.70
N LYS A 583 -0.91 -20.36 -12.87
CA LYS A 583 -0.21 -20.16 -14.15
C LYS A 583 -0.57 -18.79 -14.72
N CYS A 584 0.43 -17.99 -15.05
CA CYS A 584 0.21 -16.71 -15.74
C CYS A 584 1.30 -16.44 -16.77
N THR A 585 0.95 -15.77 -17.86
CA THR A 585 1.92 -15.17 -18.78
C THR A 585 1.77 -13.67 -18.73
N VAL A 586 2.82 -12.99 -18.30
CA VAL A 586 2.86 -11.53 -18.30
C VAL A 586 3.39 -11.06 -19.64
N PRO A 587 2.66 -10.20 -20.38
CA PRO A 587 3.11 -9.70 -21.67
C PRO A 587 4.38 -8.86 -21.51
N LYS A 588 5.12 -8.70 -22.62
CA LYS A 588 6.25 -7.76 -22.65
C LYS A 588 5.70 -6.32 -22.50
N PRO A 589 6.30 -5.49 -21.64
CA PRO A 589 5.86 -4.11 -21.39
C PRO A 589 6.02 -3.15 -22.57
#